data_AF-A0A497R2V3-F1
#
_entry.id   AF-A0A497R2V3-F1
#
_cell.length_a   1.000
_cell.length_b   1.000
_cell.length_c   1.000
_cell.angle_alpha   90.00
_cell.angle_beta   90.00
_cell.angle_gamma   90.00
#
_symmetry.space_group_name_H-M   'P 1'
#
loop_
_entity.id
_entity.type
_entity.pdbx_description
1 polymer ?
#
loop_
_entity_poly.entity_id
_entity_poly.type
_entity_poly.pdbx_seq_one_letter_code
_entity_poly.pdbx_strand_id
1 'polypeptide(L)'
;MKELLKNMSQRPAIANLKALVSAIIANGKTGNVRAVVQTLDNFEKLTKNYRNDDEIRLLIAKAYRHALDPFGVAKKFKDCENMIEKIEGLLKTNSKSEELQEVFSEALNALIFHYIMNERDKDIHKTLTRLGRFASSHQINP
;
A
#
# COMPACT_ATOMS: atom_id res chain seq x y z
N MET A 1 -38.98 2.75 4.37
CA MET A 1 -38.10 2.06 3.40
C MET A 1 -37.17 3.00 2.61
N LYS A 2 -37.60 4.19 2.17
CA LYS A 2 -36.73 5.12 1.39
C LYS A 2 -35.54 5.74 2.16
N GLU A 3 -35.53 5.73 3.49
CA GLU A 3 -34.39 6.24 4.28
C GLU A 3 -33.30 5.20 4.60
N LEU A 4 -33.60 3.89 4.45
CA LEU A 4 -32.62 2.82 4.72
C LEU A 4 -31.58 2.65 3.61
N LEU A 5 -31.74 3.35 2.47
CA LEU A 5 -30.81 3.35 1.35
C LEU A 5 -29.82 4.53 1.36
N LYS A 6 -29.96 5.47 2.31
CA LYS A 6 -29.14 6.70 2.35
C LYS A 6 -27.76 6.53 2.98
N ASN A 7 -27.45 5.33 3.49
CA ASN A 7 -26.20 5.04 4.19
C ASN A 7 -25.34 3.95 3.54
N MET A 8 -25.59 3.62 2.27
CA MET A 8 -24.54 3.03 1.47
C MET A 8 -23.60 4.17 1.10
N SER A 9 -22.37 4.14 1.63
CA SER A 9 -21.30 4.99 1.09
C SER A 9 -21.40 4.94 -0.44
N GLN A 10 -21.41 6.09 -1.10
CA GLN A 10 -21.35 6.09 -2.56
C GLN A 10 -19.95 5.63 -2.97
N ARG A 11 -19.86 4.82 -4.04
CA ARG A 11 -18.55 4.42 -4.58
C ARG A 11 -17.72 5.68 -4.80
N PRO A 12 -16.53 5.80 -4.16
CA PRO A 12 -15.72 6.99 -4.31
C PRO A 12 -15.35 7.17 -5.78
N ALA A 13 -15.39 8.41 -6.27
CA ALA A 13 -14.93 8.71 -7.60
C ALA A 13 -13.45 8.36 -7.73
N ILE A 14 -13.11 7.57 -8.75
CA ILE A 14 -11.73 7.12 -9.01
C ILE A 14 -10.77 8.30 -9.16
N ALA A 15 -11.21 9.39 -9.80
CA ALA A 15 -10.41 10.61 -9.93
C ALA A 15 -10.00 11.18 -8.55
N ASN A 16 -10.91 11.15 -7.56
CA ASN A 16 -10.61 11.62 -6.21
C ASN A 16 -9.59 10.72 -5.52
N LEU A 17 -9.72 9.40 -5.67
CA LEU A 17 -8.75 8.45 -5.13
C LEU A 17 -7.36 8.63 -5.76
N LYS A 18 -7.29 8.79 -7.09
CA LYS A 18 -6.05 9.08 -7.81
C LYS A 18 -5.42 10.39 -7.31
N ALA A 19 -6.21 11.44 -7.10
CA ALA A 19 -5.72 12.71 -6.56
C ALA A 19 -5.12 12.55 -5.15
N LEU A 20 -5.74 11.74 -4.28
CA LEU A 20 -5.20 11.44 -2.95
C LEU A 20 -3.88 10.65 -3.03
N VAL A 21 -3.75 9.68 -3.94
CA VAL A 21 -2.47 8.99 -4.18
C VAL A 21 -1.40 9.97 -4.65
N SER A 22 -1.72 10.86 -5.58
CA SER A 22 -0.80 11.92 -6.02
C SER A 22 -0.38 12.84 -4.86
N ALA A 23 -1.30 13.16 -3.95
CA ALA A 23 -0.99 13.96 -2.76
C ALA A 23 -0.08 13.20 -1.77
N ILE A 24 -0.26 11.89 -1.58
CA ILE A 24 0.68 11.05 -0.80
C ILE A 24 2.08 11.13 -1.40
N ILE A 25 2.20 10.98 -2.73
CA ILE A 25 3.48 11.05 -3.43
C ILE A 25 4.13 12.44 -3.27
N ALA A 26 3.38 13.51 -3.52
CA ALA A 26 3.89 14.88 -3.46
C ALA A 26 4.32 15.28 -2.03
N ASN A 27 3.52 14.92 -1.03
CA ASN A 27 3.86 15.15 0.38
C ASN A 27 5.05 14.29 0.82
N GLY A 28 5.17 13.06 0.32
CA GLY A 28 6.33 12.21 0.56
C GLY A 28 7.63 12.81 0.02
N LYS A 29 7.61 13.31 -1.22
CA LYS A 29 8.75 13.98 -1.86
C LYS A 29 9.22 15.23 -1.10
N THR A 30 8.31 15.92 -0.42
CA THR A 30 8.62 17.13 0.37
C THR A 30 8.95 16.82 1.83
N GLY A 31 8.97 15.55 2.23
CA GLY A 31 9.22 15.14 3.62
C GLY A 31 8.08 15.46 4.58
N ASN A 32 6.90 15.87 4.08
CA ASN A 32 5.75 16.21 4.92
C ASN A 32 4.99 14.95 5.36
N VAL A 33 5.61 14.18 6.26
CA VAL A 33 5.08 12.90 6.76
C VAL A 33 3.72 13.08 7.46
N ARG A 34 3.48 14.23 8.11
CA ARG A 34 2.16 14.52 8.73
C ARG A 34 1.06 14.59 7.68
N ALA A 35 1.30 15.28 6.56
CA ALA A 35 0.33 15.35 5.47
C ALA A 35 0.13 13.99 4.78
N VAL A 36 1.19 13.18 4.66
CA VAL A 36 1.07 11.79 4.18
C VAL A 36 0.13 10.98 5.06
N VAL A 37 0.33 11.01 6.39
CA VAL A 37 -0.53 10.31 7.37
C VAL A 37 -2.00 10.75 7.21
N GLN A 38 -2.26 12.06 7.22
CA GLN A 38 -3.62 12.58 7.12
C GLN A 38 -4.29 12.21 5.79
N THR A 39 -3.53 12.25 4.69
CA THR A 39 -4.04 11.90 3.35
C THR A 39 -4.34 10.41 3.28
N LEU A 40 -3.46 9.57 3.83
CA LEU A 40 -3.67 8.12 3.87
C LEU A 40 -4.87 7.74 4.74
N ASP A 41 -5.06 8.36 5.91
CA ASP A 41 -6.22 8.13 6.77
C ASP A 41 -7.54 8.46 6.06
N ASN A 42 -7.58 9.57 5.32
CA ASN A 42 -8.75 9.95 4.52
C ASN A 42 -8.99 8.96 3.37
N PHE A 43 -7.92 8.54 2.70
CA PHE A 43 -7.99 7.52 1.65
C PHE A 43 -8.55 6.19 2.19
N GLU A 44 -8.08 5.72 3.35
CA GLU A 44 -8.56 4.49 3.99
C GLU A 44 -10.04 4.56 4.36
N LYS A 45 -10.51 5.70 4.88
CA LYS A 45 -11.94 5.91 5.20
C LYS A 45 -12.82 5.79 3.96
N LEU A 46 -12.40 6.39 2.84
CA LEU A 46 -13.15 6.36 1.58
C LEU A 46 -13.18 4.97 0.93
N THR A 47 -12.12 4.18 1.13
CA THR A 47 -11.94 2.89 0.45
C THR A 47 -12.28 1.67 1.30
N LYS A 48 -12.60 1.86 2.59
CA LYS A 48 -12.86 0.78 3.56
C LYS A 48 -13.79 -0.33 3.05
N ASN A 49 -14.87 0.05 2.36
CA ASN A 49 -15.92 -0.86 1.88
C ASN A 49 -15.73 -1.31 0.41
N TYR A 50 -14.63 -0.93 -0.24
CA TYR A 50 -14.41 -1.14 -1.69
C TYR A 50 -13.16 -1.97 -1.99
N ARG A 51 -12.68 -2.76 -1.02
CA ARG A 51 -11.50 -3.63 -1.20
C ARG A 51 -11.70 -4.74 -2.24
N ASN A 52 -12.94 -5.02 -2.62
CA ASN A 52 -13.31 -6.01 -3.64
C ASN A 52 -13.42 -5.43 -5.06
N ASP A 53 -13.37 -4.11 -5.20
CA ASP A 53 -13.34 -3.43 -6.50
C ASP A 53 -11.89 -3.42 -7.00
N ASP A 54 -11.62 -4.03 -8.16
CA ASP A 54 -10.25 -4.25 -8.64
C ASP A 54 -9.46 -2.93 -8.84
N GLU A 55 -10.12 -1.91 -9.39
CA GLU A 55 -9.49 -0.61 -9.62
C GLU A 55 -9.19 0.11 -8.30
N ILE A 56 -10.15 0.10 -7.36
CA ILE A 56 -9.94 0.69 -6.04
C ILE A 56 -8.91 -0.12 -5.25
N ARG A 57 -8.90 -1.45 -5.36
CA ARG A 57 -7.91 -2.33 -4.71
C ARG A 57 -6.49 -1.97 -5.13
N LEU A 58 -6.26 -1.80 -6.43
CA LEU A 58 -4.96 -1.37 -6.95
C LEU A 58 -4.56 0.00 -6.41
N LEU A 59 -5.50 0.96 -6.36
CA LEU A 59 -5.23 2.28 -5.78
C LEU A 59 -4.91 2.21 -4.28
N ILE A 60 -5.55 1.31 -3.52
CA ILE A 60 -5.21 1.06 -2.12
C ILE A 60 -3.77 0.54 -2.02
N ALA A 61 -3.39 -0.43 -2.84
CA ALA A 61 -2.03 -0.97 -2.82
C ALA A 61 -0.98 0.10 -3.15
N LYS A 62 -1.23 0.93 -4.19
CA LYS A 62 -0.37 2.05 -4.58
C LYS A 62 -0.26 3.11 -3.48
N ALA A 63 -1.36 3.45 -2.81
CA ALA A 63 -1.35 4.40 -1.69
C ALA A 63 -0.41 3.93 -0.56
N TYR A 64 -0.51 2.65 -0.15
CA TYR A 64 0.39 2.08 0.85
C TYR A 64 1.83 2.02 0.36
N ARG A 65 2.07 1.58 -0.87
CA ARG A 65 3.42 1.54 -1.45
C ARG A 65 4.10 2.91 -1.39
N HIS A 66 3.42 3.98 -1.80
CA HIS A 66 4.00 5.31 -1.80
C HIS A 66 4.14 5.92 -0.40
N ALA A 67 3.33 5.51 0.56
CA ALA A 67 3.47 5.93 1.95
C ALA A 67 4.67 5.26 2.66
N LEU A 68 5.17 4.12 2.17
CA LEU A 68 6.33 3.44 2.78
C LEU A 68 7.57 4.33 2.85
N ASP A 69 7.87 5.10 1.81
CA ASP A 69 9.09 5.91 1.77
C ASP A 69 9.12 7.00 2.85
N PRO A 70 8.14 7.91 2.95
CA PRO A 70 8.12 8.91 4.01
C PRO A 70 8.04 8.30 5.42
N PHE A 71 7.38 7.16 5.60
CA PHE A 71 7.36 6.47 6.90
C PHE A 71 8.69 5.80 7.23
N GLY A 72 9.36 5.21 6.24
CA GLY A 72 10.70 4.61 6.36
C GLY A 72 11.76 5.64 6.73
N VAL A 73 11.76 6.80 6.06
CA VAL A 73 12.60 7.96 6.43
C VAL A 73 12.34 8.41 7.86
N ALA A 74 11.07 8.43 8.28
CA ALA A 74 10.69 8.74 9.66
C ALA A 74 10.89 7.57 10.66
N LYS A 75 11.52 6.47 10.23
CA LYS A 75 11.77 5.26 11.04
C LYS A 75 10.52 4.64 11.67
N LYS A 76 9.36 4.84 11.05
CA LYS A 76 8.05 4.30 11.48
C LYS A 76 7.84 2.89 10.97
N PHE A 77 8.77 1.99 11.27
CA PHE A 77 8.81 0.67 10.65
C PHE A 77 7.62 -0.22 10.95
N LYS A 78 7.02 -0.12 12.14
CA LYS A 78 5.80 -0.87 12.48
C LYS A 78 4.64 -0.50 11.55
N ASP A 79 4.53 0.77 11.20
CA ASP A 79 3.52 1.24 10.25
C ASP A 79 3.83 0.75 8.84
N CYS A 80 5.12 0.73 8.45
CA CYS A 80 5.55 0.14 7.18
C CYS A 80 5.19 -1.34 7.09
N GLU A 81 5.47 -2.14 8.13
CA GLU A 81 5.10 -3.55 8.19
C GLU A 81 3.59 -3.74 8.08
N ASN A 82 2.80 -2.94 8.81
CA ASN A 82 1.34 -2.96 8.69
C ASN A 82 0.86 -2.66 7.26
N MET A 83 1.51 -1.73 6.55
CA MET A 83 1.20 -1.42 5.15
C MET A 83 1.54 -2.60 4.23
N ILE A 84 2.68 -3.29 4.44
CA ILE A 84 3.01 -4.51 3.71
C ILE A 84 1.95 -5.60 3.92
N GLU A 85 1.52 -5.84 5.16
CA GLU A 85 0.46 -6.81 5.44
C GLU A 85 -0.86 -6.45 4.76
N LYS A 86 -1.21 -5.16 4.73
CA LYS A 86 -2.40 -4.68 4.02
C LYS A 86 -2.30 -4.94 2.51
N ILE A 87 -1.15 -4.71 1.88
CA ILE A 87 -0.96 -5.01 0.45
C ILE A 87 -1.06 -6.53 0.20
N GLU A 88 -0.40 -7.35 1.03
CA GLU A 88 -0.46 -8.81 0.89
C GLU A 88 -1.89 -9.35 1.06
N GLY A 89 -2.68 -8.75 1.97
CA GLY A 89 -4.09 -9.06 2.14
C GLY A 89 -4.91 -8.80 0.86
N LEU A 90 -4.60 -7.74 0.11
CA LEU A 90 -5.25 -7.46 -1.17
C LEU A 90 -4.88 -8.51 -2.23
N LEU A 91 -3.62 -8.95 -2.26
CA LEU A 91 -3.16 -10.02 -3.16
C LEU A 91 -3.87 -11.35 -2.90
N LYS A 92 -4.08 -11.74 -1.64
CA LYS A 92 -4.79 -12.98 -1.31
C LYS A 92 -6.22 -13.01 -1.88
N THR A 93 -6.83 -11.84 -2.08
CA THR A 93 -8.18 -11.73 -2.65
C THR A 93 -8.22 -11.69 -4.18
N ASN A 94 -7.08 -11.45 -4.85
CA ASN A 94 -6.93 -11.51 -6.31
C ASN A 94 -5.46 -11.76 -6.69
N SER A 95 -5.03 -13.00 -6.54
CA SER A 95 -3.63 -13.40 -6.69
C SER A 95 -3.14 -13.40 -8.14
N LYS A 96 -4.02 -13.19 -9.13
CA LYS A 96 -3.67 -13.21 -10.56
C LYS A 96 -3.37 -11.83 -11.15
N SER A 97 -3.57 -10.76 -10.39
CA SER A 97 -3.29 -9.40 -10.86
C SER A 97 -1.79 -9.14 -10.86
N GLU A 98 -1.18 -9.14 -12.05
CA GLU A 98 0.25 -8.85 -12.24
C GLU A 98 0.62 -7.47 -11.67
N GLU A 99 -0.19 -6.44 -11.92
CA GLU A 99 0.05 -5.10 -11.36
C GLU A 99 0.06 -5.09 -9.81
N LEU A 100 -0.82 -5.86 -9.16
CA LEU A 100 -0.79 -5.97 -7.69
C LEU A 100 0.43 -6.74 -7.19
N GLN A 101 0.87 -7.76 -7.94
CA GLN A 101 2.08 -8.51 -7.61
C GLN A 101 3.33 -7.65 -7.72
N GLU A 102 3.40 -6.82 -8.76
CA GLU A 102 4.48 -5.84 -8.96
C GLU A 102 4.50 -4.82 -7.81
N VAL A 103 3.35 -4.21 -7.48
CA VAL A 103 3.24 -3.25 -6.36
C VAL A 103 3.68 -3.88 -5.04
N PHE A 104 3.38 -5.16 -4.79
CA PHE A 104 3.83 -5.84 -3.59
C PHE A 104 5.35 -6.09 -3.57
N SER A 105 5.92 -6.53 -4.69
CA SER A 105 7.37 -6.67 -4.83
C SER A 105 8.10 -5.34 -4.61
N GLU A 106 7.59 -4.25 -5.20
CA GLU A 106 8.12 -2.91 -5.00
C GLU A 106 8.02 -2.46 -3.53
N ALA A 107 6.93 -2.82 -2.86
CA ALA A 107 6.71 -2.49 -1.46
C ALA A 107 7.70 -3.21 -0.53
N LEU A 108 7.93 -4.50 -0.76
CA LEU A 108 8.96 -5.27 -0.05
C LEU A 108 10.35 -4.69 -0.31
N ASN A 109 10.66 -4.33 -1.55
CA ASN A 109 11.94 -3.71 -1.91
C ASN A 109 12.15 -2.36 -1.19
N ALA A 110 11.12 -1.51 -1.13
CA ALA A 110 11.19 -0.25 -0.40
C ALA A 110 11.43 -0.47 1.10
N LEU A 111 10.73 -1.44 1.72
CA LEU A 111 10.95 -1.75 3.13
C LEU A 111 12.38 -2.25 3.39
N ILE A 112 12.91 -3.12 2.53
CA ILE A 112 14.30 -3.59 2.58
C ILE A 112 15.28 -2.42 2.49
N PHE A 113 15.07 -1.50 1.55
CA PHE A 113 15.90 -0.30 1.40
C PHE A 113 15.97 0.50 2.71
N HIS A 114 14.82 0.79 3.32
CA HIS A 114 14.81 1.54 4.59
C HIS A 114 15.39 0.75 5.76
N TYR A 115 15.30 -0.58 5.76
CA TYR A 115 16.00 -1.42 6.73
C TYR A 115 17.52 -1.41 6.54
N ILE A 116 18.03 -1.44 5.30
CA ILE A 116 19.45 -1.28 5.00
C ILE A 116 19.96 0.07 5.49
N MET A 117 19.25 1.15 5.15
CA MET A 117 19.61 2.51 5.58
C MET A 117 19.58 2.74 7.09
N ASN A 118 19.03 1.79 7.86
CA ASN A 118 18.95 1.84 9.31
C ASN A 118 19.59 0.61 9.99
N GLU A 119 20.45 -0.13 9.27
CA GLU A 119 21.24 -1.26 9.80
C GLU A 119 20.40 -2.33 10.51
N ARG A 120 19.19 -2.60 9.98
CA ARG A 120 18.23 -3.55 10.55
C ARG A 120 18.39 -4.96 9.97
N ASP A 121 19.57 -5.56 10.15
CA ASP A 121 19.95 -6.83 9.49
C ASP A 121 18.93 -7.95 9.62
N LYS A 122 18.41 -8.19 10.82
CA LYS A 122 17.41 -9.25 11.05
C LYS A 122 16.15 -9.03 10.21
N ASP A 123 15.72 -7.77 10.09
CA ASP A 123 14.52 -7.41 9.34
C ASP A 123 14.76 -7.44 7.83
N ILE A 124 15.97 -7.10 7.37
CA ILE A 124 16.41 -7.29 5.99
C ILE A 124 16.28 -8.76 5.59
N HIS A 125 16.89 -9.68 6.35
CA HIS A 125 16.87 -11.11 6.04
C HIS A 125 15.45 -11.70 6.06
N LYS A 126 14.62 -11.29 7.04
CA LYS A 126 13.21 -11.68 7.11
C LYS A 126 12.44 -11.24 5.88
N THR A 127 12.65 -10.00 5.44
CA THR A 127 11.91 -9.41 4.31
C THR A 127 12.40 -9.96 2.97
N LEU A 128 13.71 -10.18 2.81
CA LEU A 128 14.28 -10.87 1.65
C LEU A 128 13.76 -12.31 1.53
N THR A 129 13.65 -13.03 2.65
CA THR A 129 13.05 -14.38 2.66
C THR A 129 11.59 -14.33 2.18
N ARG A 130 10.82 -13.33 2.61
CA ARG A 130 9.44 -13.13 2.15
C ARG A 130 9.39 -12.81 0.66
N LEU A 131 10.23 -11.91 0.16
CA LEU A 131 10.32 -11.55 -1.25
C LEU A 131 10.71 -12.77 -2.11
N GLY A 132 11.70 -13.56 -1.68
CA GLY A 132 12.12 -14.78 -2.37
C GLY A 132 11.00 -15.80 -2.48
N ARG A 133 10.27 -16.06 -1.38
CA ARG A 133 9.08 -16.95 -1.40
C ARG A 133 8.02 -16.43 -2.36
N PHE A 134 7.75 -15.12 -2.32
CA PHE A 134 6.77 -14.50 -3.21
C PHE A 134 7.16 -14.68 -4.68
N ALA A 135 8.41 -14.34 -5.04
CA ALA A 135 8.94 -14.48 -6.39
C ALA A 135 8.91 -15.93 -6.89
N SER A 136 9.26 -16.92 -6.06
CA SER A 136 9.18 -18.34 -6.45
C SER A 136 7.75 -18.81 -6.70
N SER A 137 6.76 -18.25 -5.98
CA SER A 137 5.34 -18.60 -6.17
C SER A 137 4.66 -17.88 -7.34
N HIS A 138 5.29 -16.82 -7.87
CA HIS A 138 4.75 -15.99 -8.95
C HIS A 138 5.81 -15.75 -10.04
N GLN A 139 6.62 -16.77 -10.36
CA GLN A 139 7.54 -16.69 -11.49
C GLN A 139 6.75 -16.29 -12.74
N ILE A 140 7.04 -15.10 -13.25
CA ILE A 140 6.72 -14.72 -14.62
C ILE A 140 7.62 -15.63 -15.45
N ASN A 141 7.04 -16.68 -16.04
CA ASN A 141 7.76 -17.43 -17.07
C ASN A 141 8.18 -16.43 -18.16
N PRO A 142 9.47 -16.38 -18.53
CA PRO A 142 9.96 -15.48 -19.56
C PRO A 142 9.33 -15.73 -20.93
#